data_AF-A0A0C4EB23-F1
#
_entry.id   AF-A0A0C4EB23-F1
#
_cell.length_a   1.000
_cell.length_b   1.000
_cell.length_c   1.000
_cell.angle_alpha   90.00
_cell.angle_beta   90.00
_cell.angle_gamma   90.00
#
_symmetry.space_group_name_H-M   'P 1'
#
loop_
_entity.id
_entity.type
_entity.pdbx_description
1 polymer ?
#
loop_
_entity_poly.entity_id
_entity_poly.type
_entity_poly.pdbx_seq_one_letter_code
_entity_poly.pdbx_strand_id
1 'polypeptide(L)'
;MAMTEMLLTPAELGRHQSPQDCWIAVHRKVWDVTDFLSEHPGGSAILLRYAGRDATAVYDDIHAPGILEETLSPDKFKGNFTPASTDTAPPGAEAEVEQQQQHQAYRKPDLFSCISAADLREVAAQTLTPKAWAFYSSAATDLNTHAWNQSFLRRIMLRPRVLRDVAETSMRRRILGVESAAPFFISPAAMARLAHPDGELALARGAAREGVIHNHGGRSLDTAQPAILALLELHKYSPEVFDQLEVVIDGGFERGSDILKAICLGASAVGIGRPFLYSLAYGEEGCAHLIQILKDELEVSMKLCGINSLDEAHPGLVNTADIEHLVRSASEHPWIRWRPKSRL
;
A
#
# COMPACT_ATOMS: atom_id res chain seq x y z
N MET A 1 -39.84 -21.17 -19.28
CA MET A 1 -40.10 -20.10 -20.26
C MET A 1 -38.84 -19.28 -20.35
N ALA A 2 -38.11 -19.35 -21.46
CA ALA A 2 -36.94 -18.49 -21.67
C ALA A 2 -37.43 -17.04 -21.70
N MET A 3 -37.00 -16.21 -20.75
CA MET A 3 -37.19 -14.78 -20.85
C MET A 3 -36.48 -14.33 -22.12
N THR A 4 -37.24 -13.77 -23.05
CA THR A 4 -36.69 -13.14 -24.25
C THR A 4 -35.86 -11.96 -23.74
N GLU A 5 -34.55 -12.14 -23.59
CA GLU A 5 -33.66 -11.09 -23.11
C GLU A 5 -33.75 -9.92 -24.09
N MET A 6 -34.32 -8.81 -23.60
CA MET A 6 -34.54 -7.60 -24.38
C MET A 6 -33.18 -7.07 -24.84
N LEU A 7 -33.01 -6.89 -26.15
CA LEU A 7 -31.79 -6.35 -26.74
C LEU A 7 -31.92 -4.82 -26.81
N LEU A 8 -31.14 -4.11 -26.01
CA LEU A 8 -31.12 -2.65 -25.90
C LEU A 8 -30.04 -2.05 -26.80
N THR A 9 -30.40 -0.97 -27.47
CA THR A 9 -29.55 -0.18 -28.36
C THR A 9 -28.93 1.02 -27.63
N PRO A 10 -27.87 1.65 -28.17
CA PRO A 10 -27.28 2.87 -27.59
C PRO A 10 -28.27 4.03 -27.54
N ALA A 11 -29.19 4.11 -28.50
CA ALA A 11 -30.23 5.13 -28.52
C ALA A 11 -31.27 4.95 -27.40
N GLU A 12 -31.55 3.70 -27.00
CA GLU A 12 -32.43 3.40 -25.87
C GLU A 12 -31.73 3.65 -24.55
N LEU A 13 -30.48 3.18 -24.41
CA LEU A 13 -29.66 3.43 -23.23
C LEU A 13 -29.49 4.94 -22.96
N GLY A 14 -29.22 5.72 -24.01
CA GLY A 14 -29.02 7.17 -23.92
C GLY A 14 -30.23 8.00 -23.45
N ARG A 15 -31.42 7.39 -23.33
CA ARG A 15 -32.60 8.05 -22.75
C ARG A 15 -32.50 8.17 -21.22
N HIS A 16 -31.71 7.32 -20.59
CA HIS A 16 -31.61 7.16 -19.13
C HIS A 16 -30.33 7.80 -18.58
N GLN A 17 -30.22 9.12 -18.78
CA GLN A 17 -29.01 9.91 -18.52
C GLN A 17 -29.16 10.98 -17.42
N SER A 18 -30.07 10.79 -16.46
CA SER A 18 -30.39 11.77 -15.42
C SER A 18 -30.33 11.18 -14.00
N PRO A 19 -30.19 11.99 -12.93
CA PRO A 19 -30.17 11.46 -11.56
C PRO A 19 -31.47 10.78 -11.11
N GLN A 20 -32.58 11.04 -11.80
CA GLN A 20 -33.89 10.42 -11.53
C GLN A 20 -34.18 9.24 -12.46
N ASP A 21 -33.31 9.01 -13.45
CA ASP A 21 -33.44 7.93 -14.44
C ASP A 21 -32.05 7.67 -15.05
N CYS A 22 -31.28 6.78 -14.41
CA CYS A 22 -29.86 6.55 -14.68
C CYS A 22 -29.59 5.07 -14.96
N TRP A 23 -29.37 4.73 -16.23
CA TRP A 23 -28.94 3.38 -16.62
C TRP A 23 -27.50 3.40 -17.13
N ILE A 24 -26.77 2.32 -16.92
CA ILE A 24 -25.42 2.12 -17.46
C ILE A 24 -25.32 0.76 -18.12
N ALA A 25 -24.46 0.62 -19.13
CA ALA A 25 -24.09 -0.68 -19.67
C ALA A 25 -22.73 -1.13 -19.14
N VAL A 26 -22.63 -2.38 -18.71
CA VAL A 26 -21.38 -3.02 -18.29
C VAL A 26 -21.38 -4.45 -18.82
N HIS A 27 -20.30 -4.86 -19.50
CA HIS A 27 -20.16 -6.18 -20.09
C HIS A 27 -21.35 -6.61 -20.96
N ARG A 28 -21.85 -5.71 -21.81
CA ARG A 28 -23.02 -5.93 -22.66
C ARG A 28 -24.33 -6.21 -21.90
N LYS A 29 -24.44 -5.76 -20.66
CA LYS A 29 -25.66 -5.81 -19.85
C LYS A 29 -26.05 -4.42 -19.39
N VAL A 30 -27.33 -4.06 -19.50
CA VAL A 30 -27.85 -2.77 -19.01
C VAL A 30 -28.42 -2.92 -17.61
N TRP A 31 -28.02 -2.01 -16.73
CA TRP A 31 -28.44 -1.96 -15.35
C TRP A 31 -29.01 -0.59 -15.00
N ASP A 32 -30.12 -0.59 -14.28
CA ASP A 32 -30.70 0.60 -13.66
C ASP A 32 -30.05 0.84 -12.30
N VAL A 33 -29.25 1.91 -12.22
CA VAL A 33 -28.48 2.27 -11.03
C VAL A 33 -29.06 3.48 -10.31
N THR A 34 -30.26 3.91 -10.67
CA THR A 34 -30.89 5.16 -10.17
C THR A 34 -30.94 5.21 -8.65
N ASP A 35 -31.49 4.17 -8.01
CA ASP A 35 -31.59 4.12 -6.54
C ASP A 35 -30.21 3.94 -5.87
N PHE A 36 -29.30 3.27 -6.57
CA PHE A 36 -27.96 2.96 -6.08
C PHE A 36 -27.01 4.17 -6.13
N LEU A 37 -27.36 5.25 -6.85
CA LEU A 37 -26.54 6.46 -6.94
C LEU A 37 -26.12 6.98 -5.56
N SER A 38 -27.03 6.97 -4.59
CA SER A 38 -26.80 7.48 -3.24
C SER A 38 -26.02 6.51 -2.32
N GLU A 39 -26.00 5.23 -2.66
CA GLU A 39 -25.37 4.16 -1.87
C GLU A 39 -23.99 3.78 -2.41
N HIS A 40 -23.65 4.23 -3.62
CA HIS A 40 -22.38 3.91 -4.26
C HIS A 40 -21.18 4.44 -3.45
N PRO A 41 -20.26 3.58 -2.97
CA PRO A 41 -19.12 4.00 -2.13
C PRO A 41 -18.16 4.99 -2.82
N GLY A 42 -18.11 4.99 -4.15
CA GLY A 42 -17.33 5.95 -4.94
C GLY A 42 -18.02 7.30 -5.17
N GLY A 43 -19.22 7.51 -4.60
CA GLY A 43 -20.07 8.68 -4.80
C GLY A 43 -20.92 8.60 -6.07
N SER A 44 -22.02 9.37 -6.12
CA SER A 44 -22.97 9.39 -7.23
C SER A 44 -22.41 10.04 -8.51
N ALA A 45 -21.47 10.98 -8.37
CA ALA A 45 -20.95 11.78 -9.48
C ALA A 45 -20.28 10.94 -10.58
N ILE A 46 -19.62 9.85 -10.21
CA ILE A 46 -18.96 8.97 -11.19
C ILE A 46 -19.95 8.16 -12.01
N LEU A 47 -21.04 7.68 -11.40
CA LEU A 47 -22.10 6.95 -12.10
C LEU A 47 -22.85 7.90 -13.06
N LEU A 48 -23.13 9.13 -12.62
CA LEU A 48 -23.78 10.14 -13.44
C LEU A 48 -22.96 10.54 -14.68
N ARG A 49 -21.61 10.49 -14.60
CA ARG A 49 -20.73 10.75 -15.76
C ARG A 49 -20.92 9.72 -16.90
N TYR A 50 -21.35 8.50 -16.56
CA TYR A 50 -21.60 7.42 -17.50
C TYR A 50 -23.10 7.11 -17.68
N ALA A 51 -23.99 7.95 -17.15
CA ALA A 51 -25.42 7.76 -17.28
C ALA A 51 -25.82 7.73 -18.77
N GLY A 52 -26.56 6.70 -19.15
CA GLY A 52 -26.96 6.41 -20.53
C GLY A 52 -25.83 5.93 -21.45
N ARG A 53 -24.72 5.41 -20.92
CA ARG A 53 -23.54 5.00 -21.70
C ARG A 53 -22.96 3.65 -21.25
N ASP A 54 -22.07 3.11 -22.08
CA ASP A 54 -21.23 1.96 -21.71
C ASP A 54 -20.11 2.42 -20.76
N ALA A 55 -20.07 1.80 -19.58
CA ALA A 55 -19.13 2.05 -18.51
C ALA A 55 -18.15 0.88 -18.30
N THR A 56 -18.16 -0.15 -19.17
CA THR A 56 -17.39 -1.39 -19.00
C THR A 56 -15.91 -1.13 -18.70
N ALA A 57 -15.25 -0.28 -19.49
CA ALA A 57 -13.83 0.00 -19.32
C ALA A 57 -13.50 0.59 -17.93
N VAL A 58 -14.29 1.56 -17.46
CA VAL A 58 -14.05 2.18 -16.14
C VAL A 58 -14.53 1.29 -14.99
N TYR A 59 -15.53 0.45 -15.25
CA TYR A 59 -15.97 -0.55 -14.28
C TYR A 59 -14.86 -1.56 -13.99
N ASP A 60 -14.22 -2.10 -15.04
CA ASP A 60 -13.16 -3.12 -14.95
C ASP A 60 -11.90 -2.62 -14.25
N ASP A 61 -11.58 -1.33 -14.39
CA ASP A 61 -10.42 -0.71 -13.73
C ASP A 61 -10.57 -0.64 -12.19
N ILE A 62 -11.80 -0.74 -11.67
CA ILE A 62 -12.10 -0.45 -10.26
C ILE A 62 -12.73 -1.66 -9.56
N HIS A 63 -13.60 -2.41 -10.23
CA HIS A 63 -14.46 -3.42 -9.62
C HIS A 63 -14.05 -4.83 -10.07
N ALA A 64 -14.21 -5.79 -9.17
CA ALA A 64 -14.08 -7.19 -9.56
C ALA A 64 -15.26 -7.63 -10.46
N PRO A 65 -15.05 -8.61 -11.36
CA PRO A 65 -16.14 -9.17 -12.16
C PRO A 65 -17.25 -9.72 -11.27
N GLY A 66 -18.52 -9.50 -11.63
CA GLY A 66 -19.68 -10.07 -10.93
C GLY A 66 -20.27 -9.24 -9.78
N ILE A 67 -19.59 -8.16 -9.34
CA ILE A 67 -20.07 -7.30 -8.25
C ILE A 67 -21.47 -6.71 -8.53
N LEU A 68 -21.79 -6.37 -9.79
CA LEU A 68 -23.11 -5.84 -10.15
C LEU A 68 -24.23 -6.84 -9.87
N GLU A 69 -24.03 -8.11 -10.24
CA GLU A 69 -24.99 -9.19 -10.00
C GLU A 69 -25.17 -9.52 -8.51
N GLU A 70 -24.16 -9.26 -7.69
CA GLU A 70 -24.22 -9.46 -6.24
C GLU A 70 -24.84 -8.27 -5.48
N THR A 71 -24.63 -7.05 -5.99
CA THR A 71 -25.00 -5.80 -5.31
C THR A 71 -26.37 -5.30 -5.71
N LEU A 72 -26.75 -5.45 -6.98
CA LEU A 72 -28.03 -4.97 -7.50
C LEU A 72 -29.06 -6.10 -7.51
N SER A 73 -30.31 -5.75 -7.16
CA SER A 73 -31.41 -6.71 -7.22
C SER A 73 -31.71 -7.10 -8.69
N PRO A 74 -32.15 -8.35 -8.97
CA PRO A 74 -32.35 -8.82 -10.34
C PRO A 74 -33.32 -7.99 -11.20
N ASP A 75 -34.24 -7.24 -10.59
CA ASP A 75 -35.19 -6.31 -11.24
C ASP A 75 -34.51 -5.05 -11.82
N LYS A 76 -33.26 -4.79 -11.41
CA LYS A 76 -32.43 -3.71 -11.94
C LYS A 76 -31.76 -4.07 -13.27
N PHE A 77 -31.71 -5.35 -13.63
CA PHE A 77 -31.27 -5.77 -14.96
C PHE A 77 -32.34 -5.43 -16.01
N LYS A 78 -31.97 -4.67 -17.04
CA LYS A 78 -32.90 -4.20 -18.08
C LYS A 78 -32.79 -4.95 -19.40
N GLY A 79 -31.67 -5.64 -19.64
CA GLY A 79 -31.48 -6.44 -20.85
C GLY A 79 -30.04 -6.45 -21.35
N ASN A 80 -29.82 -7.14 -22.47
CA ASN A 80 -28.52 -7.21 -23.12
C ASN A 80 -28.29 -5.99 -24.01
N PHE A 81 -27.06 -5.50 -24.07
CA PHE A 81 -26.68 -4.30 -24.80
C PHE A 81 -25.91 -4.64 -26.07
N THR A 82 -26.29 -4.02 -27.18
CA THR A 82 -25.51 -4.05 -28.42
C THR A 82 -24.88 -2.69 -28.66
N PRO A 83 -23.55 -2.54 -28.52
CA PRO A 83 -22.88 -1.27 -28.78
C PRO A 83 -22.99 -0.89 -30.26
N ALA A 84 -22.98 0.42 -30.56
CA ALA A 84 -22.89 0.88 -31.95
C ALA A 84 -21.51 0.55 -32.51
N SER A 85 -21.42 0.27 -33.81
CA SER A 85 -20.16 -0.04 -34.53
C SER A 85 -19.11 1.09 -34.54
N THR A 86 -19.39 2.21 -33.86
CA THR A 86 -18.60 3.44 -33.76
C THR A 86 -18.92 4.14 -32.44
N ASP A 87 -18.52 3.57 -31.30
CA ASP A 87 -18.47 4.34 -30.06
C ASP A 87 -17.28 5.30 -30.14
N THR A 88 -17.57 6.52 -30.56
CA THR A 88 -16.63 7.63 -30.49
C THR A 88 -16.56 8.12 -29.04
N ALA A 89 -15.33 8.23 -28.54
CA ALA A 89 -15.03 8.80 -27.23
C ALA A 89 -15.68 10.20 -27.07
N PRO A 90 -16.01 10.63 -25.84
CA PRO A 90 -16.72 11.88 -25.61
C PRO A 90 -16.00 13.12 -26.20
N PRO A 91 -16.73 14.16 -26.63
CA PRO A 91 -16.12 15.44 -27.02
C PRO A 91 -15.37 16.03 -25.82
N GLY A 92 -14.06 16.24 -25.97
CA GLY A 92 -13.14 16.60 -24.89
C GLY A 92 -12.04 15.56 -24.65
N ALA A 93 -12.24 14.30 -25.07
CA ALA A 93 -11.21 13.27 -25.03
C ALA A 93 -10.01 13.63 -25.93
N GLU A 94 -10.24 14.32 -27.05
CA GLU A 94 -9.17 14.77 -27.96
C GLU A 94 -8.27 15.83 -27.32
N ALA A 95 -8.83 16.74 -26.51
CA ALA A 95 -8.06 17.75 -25.78
C ALA A 95 -7.30 17.17 -24.57
N GLU A 96 -7.84 16.13 -23.93
CA GLU A 96 -7.15 15.36 -22.89
C GLU A 96 -6.03 14.47 -23.47
N VAL A 97 -6.23 13.93 -24.69
CA VAL A 97 -5.25 13.11 -25.43
C VAL A 97 -4.12 13.98 -26.01
N GLU A 98 -4.41 15.20 -26.50
CA GLU A 98 -3.37 16.13 -27.00
C GLU A 98 -2.50 16.70 -25.88
N GLN A 99 -3.05 16.97 -24.68
CA GLN A 99 -2.25 17.39 -23.52
C GLN A 99 -1.36 16.27 -22.97
N GLN A 100 -1.75 14.99 -23.14
CA GLN A 100 -0.93 13.83 -22.78
C GLN A 100 0.25 13.60 -23.74
N GLN A 101 0.18 14.05 -24.98
CA GLN A 101 1.23 13.82 -25.99
C GLN A 101 2.42 14.80 -25.92
N GLN A 102 2.30 15.93 -25.22
CA GLN A 102 3.37 16.94 -25.10
C GLN A 102 4.34 16.69 -23.93
N HIS A 103 4.05 15.77 -23.01
CA HIS A 103 5.06 15.29 -22.05
C HIS A 103 5.87 14.19 -22.72
N GLN A 104 7.20 14.34 -22.73
CA GLN A 104 8.14 13.31 -23.17
C GLN A 104 7.74 11.99 -22.51
N ALA A 105 7.21 11.03 -23.29
CA ALA A 105 6.59 9.82 -22.72
C ALA A 105 7.60 9.12 -21.81
N TYR A 106 7.28 9.04 -20.51
CA TYR A 106 8.17 8.42 -19.53
C TYR A 106 8.43 6.97 -19.94
N ARG A 107 9.68 6.67 -20.31
CA ARG A 107 10.09 5.30 -20.63
C ARG A 107 10.43 4.59 -19.33
N LYS A 108 9.51 3.71 -18.91
CA LYS A 108 9.71 2.83 -17.76
C LYS A 108 11.05 2.09 -17.88
N PRO A 109 11.97 2.23 -16.90
CA PRO A 109 13.29 1.64 -16.98
C PRO A 109 13.23 0.11 -16.81
N ASP A 110 14.33 -0.57 -17.13
CA ASP A 110 14.46 -2.01 -16.86
C ASP A 110 14.41 -2.28 -15.35
N LEU A 111 13.75 -3.36 -14.93
CA LEU A 111 13.56 -3.67 -13.51
C LEU A 111 14.88 -3.77 -12.76
N PHE A 112 15.90 -4.40 -13.33
CA PHE A 112 17.18 -4.62 -12.67
C PHE A 112 18.05 -3.36 -12.62
N SER A 113 17.64 -2.29 -13.30
CA SER A 113 18.25 -0.96 -13.14
C SER A 113 17.73 -0.21 -11.91
N CYS A 114 16.61 -0.63 -11.33
CA CYS A 114 16.15 -0.14 -10.03
C CYS A 114 16.98 -0.85 -8.95
N ILE A 115 17.80 -0.10 -8.20
CA ILE A 115 18.72 -0.68 -7.20
C ILE A 115 18.28 -0.40 -5.77
N SER A 116 17.18 0.32 -5.58
CA SER A 116 16.62 0.66 -4.27
C SER A 116 15.09 0.76 -4.27
N ALA A 117 14.49 0.70 -3.09
CA ALA A 117 13.06 0.97 -2.91
C ALA A 117 12.65 2.37 -3.38
N ALA A 118 13.58 3.33 -3.37
CA ALA A 118 13.32 4.70 -3.83
C ALA A 118 13.18 4.78 -5.35
N ASP A 119 13.96 3.97 -6.10
CA ASP A 119 13.86 3.92 -7.56
C ASP A 119 12.49 3.37 -7.98
N LEU A 120 12.02 2.31 -7.30
CA LEU A 120 10.69 1.74 -7.55
C LEU A 120 9.57 2.73 -7.22
N ARG A 121 9.74 3.56 -6.18
CA ARG A 121 8.80 4.66 -5.90
C ARG A 121 8.77 5.68 -7.04
N GLU A 122 9.92 6.07 -7.57
CA GLU A 122 9.99 7.03 -8.69
C GLU A 122 9.33 6.44 -9.94
N VAL A 123 9.61 5.18 -10.27
CA VAL A 123 8.92 4.51 -11.39
C VAL A 123 7.40 4.49 -11.16
N ALA A 124 6.94 4.15 -9.95
CA ALA A 124 5.52 4.14 -9.63
C ALA A 124 4.88 5.53 -9.75
N ALA A 125 5.58 6.59 -9.34
CA ALA A 125 5.10 7.98 -9.45
C ALA A 125 4.82 8.39 -10.90
N GLN A 126 5.58 7.84 -11.85
CA GLN A 126 5.52 8.17 -13.27
C GLN A 126 4.61 7.23 -14.08
N THR A 127 4.31 6.04 -13.55
CA THR A 127 3.62 4.97 -14.30
C THR A 127 2.23 4.63 -13.76
N LEU A 128 1.98 4.86 -12.47
CA LEU A 128 0.66 4.62 -11.89
C LEU A 128 -0.35 5.68 -12.34
N THR A 129 -1.63 5.30 -12.36
CA THR A 129 -2.69 6.28 -12.59
C THR A 129 -2.65 7.35 -11.49
N PRO A 130 -3.06 8.60 -11.76
CA PRO A 130 -3.09 9.67 -10.75
C PRO A 130 -3.87 9.27 -9.49
N LYS A 131 -4.96 8.50 -9.65
CA LYS A 131 -5.75 7.97 -8.54
C LYS A 131 -4.97 6.96 -7.70
N ALA A 132 -4.32 5.99 -8.35
CA ALA A 132 -3.51 4.98 -7.67
C ALA A 132 -2.31 5.62 -6.94
N TRP A 133 -1.62 6.54 -7.61
CA TRP A 133 -0.53 7.30 -7.00
C TRP A 133 -1.01 8.10 -5.80
N ALA A 134 -2.11 8.86 -5.92
CA ALA A 134 -2.65 9.63 -4.80
C ALA A 134 -3.05 8.72 -3.63
N PHE A 135 -3.65 7.56 -3.90
CA PHE A 135 -4.02 6.61 -2.86
C PHE A 135 -2.79 6.02 -2.12
N TYR A 136 -1.74 5.60 -2.84
CA TYR A 136 -0.57 4.98 -2.22
C TYR A 136 0.42 5.97 -1.60
N SER A 137 0.60 7.14 -2.21
CA SER A 137 1.55 8.16 -1.76
C SER A 137 1.01 9.01 -0.61
N SER A 138 -0.31 9.05 -0.42
CA SER A 138 -0.93 9.80 0.68
C SER A 138 -0.88 9.06 2.03
N ALA A 139 -1.27 9.80 3.06
CA ALA A 139 -1.49 9.37 4.43
C ALA A 139 -2.54 10.33 5.03
N ALA A 140 -2.77 10.27 6.33
CA ALA A 140 -3.72 11.16 6.99
C ALA A 140 -3.26 12.63 6.94
N THR A 141 -4.22 13.52 6.72
CA THR A 141 -4.11 14.99 6.72
C THR A 141 -2.84 15.52 6.04
N ASP A 142 -1.85 15.97 6.82
CA ASP A 142 -0.70 16.72 6.32
C ASP A 142 0.56 15.84 6.19
N LEU A 143 0.42 14.51 6.32
CA LEU A 143 1.49 13.53 6.16
C LEU A 143 2.62 13.63 7.20
N ASN A 144 2.38 14.28 8.34
CA ASN A 144 3.41 14.52 9.35
C ASN A 144 3.96 13.22 9.92
N THR A 145 3.09 12.34 10.42
CA THR A 145 3.52 11.04 10.98
C THR A 145 4.18 10.17 9.91
N HIS A 146 3.73 10.26 8.66
CA HIS A 146 4.34 9.54 7.55
C HIS A 146 5.80 9.96 7.35
N ALA A 147 6.08 11.27 7.33
CA ALA A 147 7.45 11.80 7.24
C ALA A 147 8.28 11.47 8.49
N TRP A 148 7.68 11.54 9.68
CA TRP A 148 8.37 11.26 10.95
C TRP A 148 8.82 9.81 11.07
N ASN A 149 7.98 8.84 10.66
CA ASN A 149 8.32 7.42 10.66
C ASN A 149 9.67 7.16 9.96
N GLN A 150 9.88 7.76 8.79
CA GLN A 150 11.14 7.62 8.06
C GLN A 150 12.26 8.48 8.66
N SER A 151 11.98 9.75 8.97
CA SER A 151 13.03 10.66 9.44
C SER A 151 13.64 10.23 10.78
N PHE A 152 12.83 9.67 11.70
CA PHE A 152 13.32 9.23 13.00
C PHE A 152 14.15 7.94 12.91
N LEU A 153 13.80 7.01 12.01
CA LEU A 153 14.65 5.85 11.71
C LEU A 153 16.03 6.27 11.16
N ARG A 154 16.08 7.33 10.35
CA ARG A 154 17.33 7.87 9.78
C ARG A 154 18.22 8.56 10.82
N ARG A 155 17.64 9.04 11.92
CA ARG A 155 18.36 9.68 13.04
C ARG A 155 19.04 8.67 13.98
N ILE A 156 18.69 7.38 13.89
CA ILE A 156 19.37 6.31 14.61
C ILE A 156 20.61 5.89 13.82
N MET A 157 21.78 5.96 14.47
CA MET A 157 23.06 5.56 13.85
C MET A 157 23.42 4.13 14.20
N LEU A 158 23.93 3.36 13.24
CA LEU A 158 24.56 2.06 13.50
C LEU A 158 25.95 2.28 14.12
N ARG A 159 26.39 1.33 14.96
CA ARG A 159 27.69 1.34 15.66
C ARG A 159 28.51 0.11 15.28
N PRO A 160 29.18 0.13 14.12
CA PRO A 160 29.97 -0.99 13.61
C PRO A 160 30.95 -1.61 14.61
N ARG A 161 31.19 -2.92 14.46
CA ARG A 161 32.28 -3.65 15.09
C ARG A 161 33.24 -4.14 14.01
N VAL A 162 34.45 -3.61 14.01
CA VAL A 162 35.50 -3.96 13.05
C VAL A 162 36.25 -5.22 13.51
N LEU A 163 37.04 -5.81 12.60
CA LEU A 163 37.87 -7.00 12.86
C LEU A 163 37.06 -8.22 13.33
N ARG A 164 35.85 -8.37 12.80
CA ARG A 164 34.97 -9.52 13.00
C ARG A 164 34.99 -10.40 11.75
N ASP A 165 34.97 -11.71 11.95
CA ASP A 165 34.76 -12.64 10.84
C ASP A 165 33.27 -12.66 10.47
N VAL A 166 32.98 -12.15 9.28
CA VAL A 166 31.64 -12.01 8.71
C VAL A 166 31.61 -12.51 7.27
N ALA A 167 32.50 -13.46 6.94
CA ALA A 167 32.56 -14.05 5.60
C ALA A 167 31.20 -14.65 5.20
N GLU A 168 30.58 -15.38 6.13
CA GLU A 168 29.24 -15.95 5.98
C GLU A 168 28.26 -15.23 6.92
N THR A 169 27.02 -15.06 6.49
CA THR A 169 25.99 -14.34 7.25
C THR A 169 24.63 -14.96 6.97
N SER A 170 23.80 -15.09 8.01
CA SER A 170 22.42 -15.57 7.91
C SER A 170 21.46 -14.56 8.53
N MET A 171 20.48 -14.15 7.75
CA MET A 171 19.36 -13.32 8.20
C MET A 171 18.05 -14.11 8.39
N ARG A 172 18.11 -15.44 8.28
CA ARG A 172 16.94 -16.31 8.47
C ARG A 172 16.44 -16.20 9.90
N ARG A 173 15.13 -16.23 10.08
CA ARG A 173 14.50 -16.15 11.40
C ARG A 173 13.12 -16.78 11.40
N ARG A 174 12.65 -17.19 12.56
CA ARG A 174 11.26 -17.57 12.81
C ARG A 174 10.45 -16.35 13.23
N ILE A 175 9.33 -16.11 12.57
CA ILE A 175 8.40 -15.01 12.85
C ILE A 175 7.02 -15.63 13.10
N LEU A 176 6.47 -15.42 14.30
CA LEU A 176 5.18 -15.95 14.75
C LEU A 176 5.04 -17.46 14.50
N GLY A 177 6.12 -18.19 14.76
CA GLY A 177 6.18 -19.64 14.56
C GLY A 177 6.49 -20.11 13.13
N VAL A 178 6.59 -19.20 12.15
CA VAL A 178 6.84 -19.53 10.73
C VAL A 178 8.29 -19.22 10.36
N GLU A 179 8.94 -20.15 9.65
CA GLU A 179 10.29 -19.93 9.11
C GLU A 179 10.25 -18.89 7.98
N SER A 180 11.12 -17.87 8.08
CA SER A 180 11.25 -16.79 7.10
C SER A 180 12.69 -16.63 6.65
N ALA A 181 12.88 -16.31 5.36
CA ALA A 181 14.18 -16.08 4.77
C ALA A 181 14.85 -14.78 5.25
N ALA A 182 14.05 -13.83 5.76
CA ALA A 182 14.50 -12.52 6.23
C ALA A 182 13.61 -12.02 7.40
N PRO A 183 14.08 -11.06 8.23
CA PRO A 183 13.33 -10.56 9.38
C PRO A 183 12.34 -9.46 9.01
N PHE A 184 11.79 -9.52 7.80
CA PHE A 184 10.77 -8.58 7.33
C PHE A 184 9.67 -9.31 6.57
N PHE A 185 8.51 -8.65 6.48
CA PHE A 185 7.34 -9.17 5.79
C PHE A 185 6.63 -8.07 5.01
N ILE A 186 5.83 -8.46 4.03
CA ILE A 186 4.98 -7.51 3.31
C ILE A 186 3.86 -7.09 4.28
N SER A 187 3.93 -5.84 4.73
CA SER A 187 2.92 -5.28 5.62
C SER A 187 1.56 -5.30 4.94
N PRO A 188 0.52 -5.37 5.74
CA PRO A 188 -0.81 -4.93 5.38
C PRO A 188 -0.98 -3.89 4.27
N ALA A 189 -1.32 -4.34 3.07
CA ALA A 189 -1.62 -3.48 1.92
C ALA A 189 -3.00 -3.82 1.34
N ALA A 190 -3.84 -2.79 1.15
CA ALA A 190 -5.17 -2.93 0.55
C ALA A 190 -5.20 -2.26 -0.83
N MET A 191 -6.13 -2.69 -1.67
CA MET A 191 -6.36 -2.13 -3.02
C MET A 191 -5.13 -2.25 -3.93
N ALA A 192 -4.35 -3.34 -3.80
CA ALA A 192 -3.12 -3.53 -4.58
C ALA A 192 -3.40 -3.56 -6.10
N ARG A 193 -4.63 -3.92 -6.49
CA ARG A 193 -5.10 -3.86 -7.88
C ARG A 193 -5.05 -2.47 -8.52
N LEU A 194 -4.98 -1.40 -7.73
CA LEU A 194 -4.76 -0.05 -8.26
C LEU A 194 -3.36 0.10 -8.90
N ALA A 195 -2.39 -0.75 -8.55
CA ALA A 195 -1.06 -0.75 -9.16
C ALA A 195 -0.93 -1.75 -10.31
N HIS A 196 -1.56 -2.93 -10.19
CA HIS A 196 -1.38 -4.03 -11.13
C HIS A 196 -2.61 -4.94 -11.10
N PRO A 197 -3.11 -5.47 -12.25
CA PRO A 197 -4.29 -6.33 -12.29
C PRO A 197 -4.25 -7.52 -11.30
N ASP A 198 -3.08 -8.13 -11.13
CA ASP A 198 -2.88 -9.23 -10.18
C ASP A 198 -2.95 -8.81 -8.70
N GLY A 199 -2.70 -7.53 -8.38
CA GLY A 199 -2.79 -6.97 -7.04
C GLY A 199 -2.11 -7.81 -5.95
N GLU A 200 -2.89 -8.22 -4.96
CA GLU A 200 -2.46 -9.00 -3.80
C GLU A 200 -1.90 -10.37 -4.18
N LEU A 201 -2.31 -10.95 -5.32
CA LEU A 201 -1.75 -12.22 -5.80
C LEU A 201 -0.28 -12.08 -6.20
N ALA A 202 0.08 -10.96 -6.83
CA ALA A 202 1.49 -10.70 -7.19
C ALA A 202 2.36 -10.54 -5.94
N LEU A 203 1.85 -9.87 -4.90
CA LEU A 203 2.53 -9.75 -3.61
C LEU A 203 2.71 -11.13 -2.95
N ALA A 204 1.65 -11.94 -2.90
CA ALA A 204 1.69 -13.27 -2.30
C ALA A 204 2.65 -14.22 -3.03
N ARG A 205 2.68 -14.21 -4.37
CA ARG A 205 3.61 -15.01 -5.18
C ARG A 205 5.05 -14.57 -4.99
N GLY A 206 5.32 -13.27 -5.00
CA GLY A 206 6.65 -12.72 -4.73
C GLY A 206 7.15 -13.08 -3.33
N ALA A 207 6.29 -12.94 -2.31
CA ALA A 207 6.59 -13.34 -0.95
C ALA A 207 6.91 -14.84 -0.83
N ALA A 208 6.09 -15.70 -1.46
CA ALA A 208 6.28 -17.14 -1.46
C ALA A 208 7.57 -17.57 -2.19
N ARG A 209 7.90 -16.93 -3.33
CA ARG A 209 9.13 -17.18 -4.09
C ARG A 209 10.36 -16.93 -3.24
N GLU A 210 10.35 -15.85 -2.47
CA GLU A 210 11.49 -15.41 -1.65
C GLU A 210 11.46 -15.91 -0.20
N GLY A 211 10.40 -16.61 0.19
CA GLY A 211 10.24 -17.19 1.52
C GLY A 211 10.05 -16.16 2.64
N VAL A 212 9.31 -15.07 2.38
CA VAL A 212 8.92 -14.07 3.39
C VAL A 212 7.41 -14.10 3.65
N ILE A 213 6.97 -13.58 4.79
CA ILE A 213 5.55 -13.55 5.19
C ILE A 213 4.80 -12.40 4.47
N HIS A 214 3.50 -12.57 4.23
CA HIS A 214 2.59 -11.53 3.72
C HIS A 214 1.35 -11.41 4.63
N ASN A 215 0.98 -10.18 5.00
CA ASN A 215 -0.13 -9.85 5.90
C ASN A 215 -1.01 -8.70 5.32
N HIS A 216 -2.28 -8.52 5.75
CA HIS A 216 -3.28 -7.59 5.17
C HIS A 216 -3.90 -6.58 6.17
N GLY A 217 -4.14 -5.32 5.73
CA GLY A 217 -4.91 -4.24 6.41
C GLY A 217 -4.26 -3.25 7.45
N GLY A 218 -4.40 -1.92 7.26
CA GLY A 218 -4.15 -0.91 8.30
C GLY A 218 -4.00 0.54 7.80
N ARG A 219 -4.56 1.53 8.53
CA ARG A 219 -4.36 2.98 8.34
C ARG A 219 -3.97 3.62 9.67
N SER A 220 -3.11 4.64 9.65
CA SER A 220 -2.67 5.37 10.85
C SER A 220 -3.31 6.77 10.92
N LEU A 221 -3.46 7.28 12.14
CA LEU A 221 -3.91 8.65 12.44
C LEU A 221 -2.77 9.65 12.19
N ASP A 222 -3.04 10.82 11.59
CA ASP A 222 -2.01 11.86 11.46
C ASP A 222 -1.66 12.47 12.81
N THR A 223 -0.42 12.93 12.95
CA THR A 223 0.19 13.41 14.21
C THR A 223 0.26 12.37 15.33
N ALA A 224 -0.01 11.09 15.03
CA ALA A 224 0.26 9.98 15.94
C ALA A 224 1.76 9.73 16.11
N GLN A 225 2.12 9.11 17.23
CA GLN A 225 3.50 8.74 17.56
C GLN A 225 4.05 7.74 16.52
N PRO A 226 5.24 7.98 15.95
CA PRO A 226 5.93 7.02 15.08
C PRO A 226 6.23 5.69 15.75
N ALA A 227 6.18 4.59 15.00
CA ALA A 227 6.33 3.23 15.54
C ALA A 227 7.70 3.00 16.21
N ILE A 228 8.76 3.63 15.68
CA ILE A 228 10.09 3.55 16.30
C ILE A 228 10.15 4.17 17.69
N LEU A 229 9.36 5.23 17.96
CA LEU A 229 9.27 5.81 19.29
C LEU A 229 8.45 4.92 20.24
N ALA A 230 7.39 4.27 19.73
CA ALA A 230 6.65 3.28 20.50
C ALA A 230 7.54 2.09 20.91
N LEU A 231 8.44 1.63 20.02
CA LEU A 231 9.42 0.59 20.36
C LEU A 231 10.37 1.02 21.50
N LEU A 232 10.86 2.26 21.47
CA LEU A 232 11.69 2.79 22.56
C LEU A 232 10.90 2.99 23.86
N GLU A 233 9.62 3.35 23.77
CA GLU A 233 8.72 3.46 24.92
C GLU A 233 8.50 2.10 25.59
N LEU A 234 8.34 1.01 24.82
CA LEU A 234 8.28 -0.36 25.34
C LEU A 234 9.55 -0.71 26.13
N HIS A 235 10.74 -0.42 25.59
CA HIS A 235 12.00 -0.62 26.33
C HIS A 235 12.06 0.15 27.65
N LYS A 236 11.53 1.37 27.65
CA LYS A 236 11.60 2.26 28.82
C LYS A 236 10.64 1.87 29.93
N TYR A 237 9.43 1.39 29.58
CA TYR A 237 8.34 1.20 30.54
C TYR A 237 7.90 -0.25 30.74
N SER A 238 8.13 -1.10 29.75
CA SER A 238 7.68 -2.49 29.78
C SER A 238 8.71 -3.42 29.10
N PRO A 239 10.00 -3.39 29.53
CA PRO A 239 11.03 -4.24 28.93
C PRO A 239 10.72 -5.74 29.04
N GLU A 240 9.94 -6.15 30.04
CA GLU A 240 9.48 -7.53 30.23
C GLU A 240 8.62 -8.06 29.08
N VAL A 241 8.09 -7.18 28.22
CA VAL A 241 7.33 -7.58 27.02
C VAL A 241 8.20 -8.34 26.04
N PHE A 242 9.48 -7.97 25.90
CA PHE A 242 10.41 -8.61 24.96
C PHE A 242 10.77 -10.05 25.35
N ASP A 243 10.56 -10.42 26.61
CA ASP A 243 10.75 -11.80 27.10
C ASP A 243 9.48 -12.66 26.92
N GLN A 244 8.32 -12.04 26.69
CA GLN A 244 7.02 -12.69 26.70
C GLN A 244 6.36 -12.76 25.31
N LEU A 245 6.65 -11.79 24.45
CA LEU A 245 5.97 -11.60 23.17
C LEU A 245 6.98 -11.33 22.05
N GLU A 246 6.65 -11.81 20.85
CA GLU A 246 7.29 -11.32 19.64
C GLU A 246 6.75 -9.92 19.31
N VAL A 247 7.65 -8.95 19.16
CA VAL A 247 7.30 -7.56 18.87
C VAL A 247 7.59 -7.27 17.40
N VAL A 248 6.55 -7.02 16.62
CA VAL A 248 6.67 -6.59 15.22
C VAL A 248 6.32 -5.12 15.07
N ILE A 249 7.05 -4.40 14.24
CA ILE A 249 6.80 -2.98 13.97
C ILE A 249 6.78 -2.69 12.48
N ASP A 250 6.04 -1.66 12.06
CA ASP A 250 6.06 -1.18 10.67
C ASP A 250 6.09 0.34 10.62
N GLY A 251 6.15 0.89 9.40
CA GLY A 251 6.10 2.34 9.17
C GLY A 251 7.47 2.95 8.85
N GLY A 252 7.65 3.32 7.57
CA GLY A 252 8.81 4.10 7.11
C GLY A 252 10.07 3.31 6.76
N PHE A 253 10.05 1.99 6.87
CA PHE A 253 11.16 1.10 6.48
C PHE A 253 11.32 1.03 4.96
N GLU A 254 12.49 1.41 4.46
CA GLU A 254 12.82 1.40 3.02
C GLU A 254 14.24 0.92 2.71
N ARG A 255 15.03 0.56 3.73
CA ARG A 255 16.41 0.10 3.60
C ARG A 255 16.72 -1.07 4.51
N GLY A 256 17.62 -1.95 4.09
CA GLY A 256 18.13 -3.05 4.93
C GLY A 256 18.77 -2.57 6.24
N SER A 257 19.41 -1.40 6.23
CA SER A 257 19.93 -0.78 7.46
C SER A 257 18.85 -0.30 8.43
N ASP A 258 17.67 0.10 7.94
CA ASP A 258 16.53 0.46 8.80
C ASP A 258 15.97 -0.78 9.49
N ILE A 259 15.89 -1.89 8.77
CA ILE A 259 15.52 -3.21 9.30
C ILE A 259 16.49 -3.58 10.44
N LEU A 260 17.80 -3.53 10.18
CA LEU A 260 18.81 -3.89 11.19
C LEU A 260 18.70 -3.05 12.48
N LYS A 261 18.43 -1.74 12.36
CA LYS A 261 18.25 -0.86 13.53
C LYS A 261 17.08 -1.31 14.40
N ALA A 262 15.93 -1.64 13.78
CA ALA A 262 14.77 -2.13 14.52
C ALA A 262 15.05 -3.47 15.22
N ILE A 263 15.74 -4.39 14.53
CA ILE A 263 16.14 -5.68 15.13
C ILE A 263 17.11 -5.47 16.30
N CYS A 264 18.09 -4.56 16.18
CA CYS A 264 18.98 -4.21 17.29
C CYS A 264 18.22 -3.65 18.51
N LEU A 265 17.05 -3.04 18.27
CA LEU A 265 16.14 -2.53 19.30
C LEU A 265 15.08 -3.57 19.73
N GLY A 266 15.29 -4.85 19.45
CA GLY A 266 14.45 -5.94 19.98
C GLY A 266 13.16 -6.21 19.19
N ALA A 267 12.96 -5.60 18.02
CA ALA A 267 11.90 -6.06 17.12
C ALA A 267 12.22 -7.48 16.62
N SER A 268 11.22 -8.36 16.64
CA SER A 268 11.31 -9.73 16.10
C SER A 268 11.30 -9.72 14.57
N ALA A 269 10.51 -8.81 13.97
CA ALA A 269 10.45 -8.57 12.54
C ALA A 269 9.92 -7.17 12.23
N VAL A 270 10.09 -6.71 10.97
CA VAL A 270 9.53 -5.45 10.49
C VAL A 270 8.58 -5.63 9.31
N GLY A 271 7.49 -4.87 9.32
CA GLY A 271 6.54 -4.80 8.21
C GLY A 271 6.89 -3.67 7.23
N ILE A 272 6.78 -3.96 5.93
CA ILE A 272 7.06 -2.99 4.85
C ILE A 272 5.86 -2.90 3.91
N GLY A 273 5.28 -1.71 3.76
CA GLY A 273 4.05 -1.48 3.00
C GLY A 273 4.29 -0.84 1.64
N ARG A 274 4.31 0.51 1.59
CA ARG A 274 4.37 1.30 0.35
C ARG A 274 5.45 0.86 -0.66
N PRO A 275 6.70 0.51 -0.27
CA PRO A 275 7.69 0.00 -1.21
C PRO A 275 7.16 -1.18 -2.05
N PHE A 276 6.43 -2.11 -1.44
CA PHE A 276 5.81 -3.24 -2.14
C PHE A 276 4.65 -2.82 -3.05
N LEU A 277 3.85 -1.82 -2.64
CA LEU A 277 2.82 -1.26 -3.53
C LEU A 277 3.42 -0.57 -4.76
N TYR A 278 4.57 0.07 -4.61
CA TYR A 278 5.28 0.70 -5.74
C TYR A 278 5.94 -0.34 -6.64
N SER A 279 6.49 -1.41 -6.07
CA SER A 279 7.11 -2.48 -6.85
C SER A 279 6.13 -3.20 -7.77
N LEU A 280 4.84 -3.21 -7.41
CA LEU A 280 3.76 -3.72 -8.28
C LEU A 280 3.63 -2.98 -9.61
N ALA A 281 4.26 -1.82 -9.80
CA ALA A 281 4.41 -1.25 -11.13
C ALA A 281 5.02 -2.29 -12.10
N TYR A 282 5.87 -3.21 -11.63
CA TYR A 282 6.45 -4.34 -12.36
C TYR A 282 5.81 -5.72 -12.04
N GLY A 283 4.67 -5.75 -11.35
CA GLY A 283 3.98 -7.00 -10.98
C GLY A 283 4.79 -7.87 -10.00
N GLU A 284 4.66 -9.20 -10.15
CA GLU A 284 5.32 -10.19 -9.29
C GLU A 284 6.85 -10.04 -9.29
N GLU A 285 7.46 -9.83 -10.45
CA GLU A 285 8.92 -9.69 -10.58
C GLU A 285 9.42 -8.45 -9.84
N GLY A 286 8.65 -7.35 -9.85
CA GLY A 286 8.98 -6.17 -9.05
C GLY A 286 8.98 -6.45 -7.55
N CYS A 287 8.00 -7.22 -7.08
CA CYS A 287 7.92 -7.65 -5.68
C CYS A 287 9.13 -8.52 -5.30
N ALA A 288 9.47 -9.53 -6.11
CA ALA A 288 10.62 -10.39 -5.88
C ALA A 288 11.94 -9.59 -5.87
N HIS A 289 12.11 -8.68 -6.84
CA HIS A 289 13.29 -7.83 -6.94
C HIS A 289 13.48 -6.92 -5.72
N LEU A 290 12.40 -6.30 -5.23
CA LEU A 290 12.47 -5.50 -4.00
C LEU A 290 12.88 -6.34 -2.78
N ILE A 291 12.39 -7.58 -2.65
CA ILE A 291 12.80 -8.46 -1.56
C ILE A 291 14.30 -8.75 -1.64
N GLN A 292 14.81 -8.99 -2.85
CA GLN A 292 16.23 -9.22 -3.05
C GLN A 292 17.09 -7.99 -2.70
N ILE A 293 16.68 -6.79 -3.14
CA ILE A 293 17.33 -5.53 -2.76
C ILE A 293 17.42 -5.40 -1.23
N LEU A 294 16.31 -5.61 -0.52
CA LEU A 294 16.27 -5.48 0.94
C LEU A 294 17.11 -6.53 1.65
N LYS A 295 17.16 -7.77 1.14
CA LYS A 295 18.04 -8.84 1.65
C LYS A 295 19.51 -8.47 1.46
N ASP A 296 19.90 -8.03 0.26
CA ASP A 296 21.28 -7.65 -0.04
C ASP A 296 21.74 -6.46 0.82
N GLU A 297 20.90 -5.42 0.94
CA GLU A 297 21.19 -4.27 1.80
C GLU A 297 21.32 -4.66 3.28
N LEU A 298 20.47 -5.60 3.75
CA LEU A 298 20.51 -6.10 5.12
C LEU A 298 21.78 -6.91 5.36
N GLU A 299 22.13 -7.83 4.47
CA GLU A 299 23.35 -8.63 4.58
C GLU A 299 24.59 -7.73 4.65
N VAL A 300 24.69 -6.75 3.74
CA VAL A 300 25.78 -5.78 3.75
C VAL A 300 25.80 -5.01 5.08
N SER A 301 24.64 -4.57 5.57
CA SER A 301 24.55 -3.85 6.85
C SER A 301 24.99 -4.72 8.04
N MET A 302 24.62 -6.00 8.06
CA MET A 302 25.03 -6.96 9.08
C MET A 302 26.55 -7.18 9.07
N LYS A 303 27.13 -7.46 7.90
CA LYS A 303 28.58 -7.64 7.73
C LYS A 303 29.35 -6.40 8.16
N LEU A 304 28.92 -5.22 7.71
CA LEU A 304 29.54 -3.95 8.09
C LEU A 304 29.34 -3.63 9.58
N CYS A 305 28.29 -4.13 10.22
CA CYS A 305 28.11 -4.03 11.67
C CYS A 305 28.92 -5.07 12.46
N GLY A 306 29.53 -6.05 11.78
CA GLY A 306 30.37 -7.06 12.40
C GLY A 306 29.57 -8.21 13.02
N ILE A 307 28.39 -8.53 12.49
CA ILE A 307 27.56 -9.66 12.93
C ILE A 307 27.32 -10.63 11.77
N ASN A 308 27.25 -11.92 12.07
CA ASN A 308 26.93 -12.99 11.12
C ASN A 308 25.53 -13.59 11.33
N SER A 309 24.91 -13.33 12.49
CA SER A 309 23.54 -13.72 12.81
C SER A 309 22.75 -12.54 13.36
N LEU A 310 21.45 -12.50 13.08
CA LEU A 310 20.55 -11.54 13.71
C LEU A 310 20.39 -11.76 15.22
N ASP A 311 20.80 -12.90 15.75
CA ASP A 311 20.79 -13.18 17.20
C ASP A 311 21.93 -12.46 17.93
N GLU A 312 22.93 -11.96 17.19
CA GLU A 312 23.96 -11.06 17.71
C GLU A 312 23.52 -9.59 17.69
N ALA A 313 22.37 -9.26 17.07
CA ALA A 313 21.87 -7.90 17.05
C ALA A 313 21.44 -7.48 18.45
N HIS A 314 21.94 -6.34 18.93
CA HIS A 314 21.64 -5.84 20.26
C HIS A 314 21.71 -4.31 20.32
N PRO A 315 21.12 -3.65 21.35
CA PRO A 315 21.04 -2.18 21.39
C PRO A 315 22.40 -1.47 21.38
N GLY A 316 23.49 -2.15 21.76
CA GLY A 316 24.84 -1.60 21.70
C GLY A 316 25.40 -1.39 20.28
N LEU A 317 24.73 -1.93 19.26
CA LEU A 317 25.00 -1.71 17.84
C LEU A 317 24.26 -0.50 17.26
N VAL A 318 23.47 0.22 18.07
CA VAL A 318 22.79 1.44 17.65
C VAL A 318 23.08 2.60 18.60
N ASN A 319 22.88 3.83 18.12
CA ASN A 319 22.86 5.05 18.92
C ASN A 319 21.52 5.76 18.69
N THR A 320 20.70 5.82 19.73
CA THR A 320 19.34 6.40 19.73
C THR A 320 19.28 7.81 20.32
N ALA A 321 20.40 8.37 20.79
CA ALA A 321 20.44 9.60 21.57
C ALA A 321 19.73 10.80 20.91
N ASP A 322 19.75 10.88 19.58
CA ASP A 322 19.10 11.97 18.84
C ASP A 322 17.57 11.95 18.95
N ILE A 323 16.94 10.81 19.26
CA ILE A 323 15.47 10.69 19.33
C ILE A 323 14.94 10.35 20.73
N GLU A 324 15.79 10.01 21.69
CA GLU A 324 15.40 9.61 23.05
C GLU A 324 14.58 10.68 23.79
N HIS A 325 14.87 11.95 23.57
CA HIS A 325 14.15 13.07 24.19
C HIS A 325 12.68 13.19 23.71
N LEU A 326 12.33 12.54 22.60
CA LEU A 326 10.96 12.48 22.09
C LEU A 326 10.14 11.38 22.77
N VAL A 327 10.80 10.41 23.43
CA VAL A 327 10.12 9.36 24.18
C VAL A 327 9.56 9.96 25.45
N ARG A 328 8.24 9.86 25.60
CA ARG A 328 7.54 10.43 26.75
C ARG A 328 8.13 9.88 28.05
N SER A 329 8.15 10.72 29.09
CA SER A 329 8.77 10.39 30.38
C SER A 329 7.77 10.03 31.48
N ALA A 330 6.47 10.29 31.27
CA ALA A 330 5.39 9.96 32.18
C ALA A 330 4.07 9.80 31.42
N SER A 331 3.16 8.99 31.94
CA SER A 331 1.79 8.84 31.41
C SER A 331 0.99 10.13 31.49
N GLU A 332 1.18 10.92 32.54
CA GLU A 332 0.59 12.26 32.69
C GLU A 332 1.45 13.35 32.02
N HIS A 333 0.86 14.52 31.78
CA HIS A 333 1.63 15.66 31.28
C HIS A 333 2.37 16.32 32.44
N PRO A 334 3.70 16.57 32.34
CA PRO A 334 4.53 16.96 33.48
C PRO A 334 4.11 18.25 34.21
N TRP A 335 3.48 19.20 33.50
CA TRP A 335 3.01 20.47 34.08
C TRP A 335 1.58 20.87 33.69
N ILE A 336 0.88 20.07 32.88
CA ILE A 336 -0.52 20.37 32.54
C ILE A 336 -1.39 19.51 33.43
N ARG A 337 -2.10 20.17 34.34
CA ARG A 337 -3.10 19.51 35.20
C ARG A 337 -4.44 19.53 34.48
N TRP A 338 -4.87 18.39 33.99
CA TRP A 338 -6.19 18.25 33.40
C TRP A 338 -7.22 18.08 34.52
N ARG A 339 -8.23 18.96 34.52
CA ARG A 339 -9.46 18.76 35.27
C ARG A 339 -10.59 18.87 34.26
N PRO A 340 -11.41 17.82 34.06
CA PRO A 340 -12.53 17.91 33.15
C PRO A 340 -13.44 19.06 33.60
N LYS A 341 -13.57 20.08 32.75
CA LYS A 341 -14.58 21.13 32.94
C LYS A 341 -15.91 20.60 32.41
N SER A 342 -16.46 19.56 33.04
CA SER A 342 -17.82 19.13 32.76
C SER A 342 -18.78 19.93 33.66
N ARG A 343 -19.28 21.03 33.09
CA ARG A 343 -20.67 21.51 33.17
C ARG A 343 -20.76 22.83 32.39
N LEU A 344 -20.91 22.72 31.07
CA LEU A 344 -21.68 23.65 30.24
C LEU A 344 -22.55 22.81 29.33
#